data_AF-A0A7W7MAG9-F1
#
_entry.id   AF-A0A7W7MAG9-F1
#
_cell.length_a   1.000
_cell.length_b   1.000
_cell.length_c   1.000
_cell.angle_alpha   90.00
_cell.angle_beta   90.00
_cell.angle_gamma   90.00
#
_symmetry.space_group_name_H-M   'P 1'
#
loop_
_entity.id
_entity.type
_entity.pdbx_description
1 polymer ?
#
loop_
_entity_poly.entity_id
_entity_poly.type
_entity_poly.pdbx_seq_one_letter_code
_entity_poly.pdbx_strand_id
1 'polypeptide(L)'
;MWVGRGLFGVIVAGLVVYLVAVGLDQADKLASGIGAVLALVALAAPYLFPPASSASVPDEVRDTGAARASAGGHANTGIDAPGDERAARVTRSGDATADGPGSAANTGVQRRPRS
;
A
#
# COMPACT_ATOMS: atom_id res chain seq x y z
N MET A 1 8.93 15.53 9.59
CA MET A 1 8.88 14.13 10.07
C MET A 1 10.14 13.67 10.82
N TRP A 2 11.25 14.41 10.80
CA TRP A 2 12.50 14.01 11.48
C TRP A 2 12.56 14.33 12.99
N VAL A 3 11.89 15.39 13.42
CA VAL A 3 11.89 15.87 14.81
C VAL A 3 11.28 14.84 15.78
N GLY A 4 10.21 14.14 15.37
CA GLY A 4 9.58 13.11 16.19
C GLY A 4 10.46 11.87 16.41
N ARG A 5 11.26 11.49 15.41
CA ARG A 5 12.19 10.35 15.51
C ARG A 5 13.37 10.66 16.42
N GLY A 6 13.89 11.89 16.36
CA GLY A 6 14.95 12.37 17.25
C GLY A 6 14.49 12.39 18.71
N LEU A 7 13.32 12.96 18.98
CA LEU A 7 12.76 13.03 20.34
C LEU A 7 12.50 11.63 20.93
N PHE A 8 11.96 10.71 20.12
CA PHE A 8 11.74 9.32 20.55
C PHE A 8 13.06 8.62 20.92
N GLY A 9 14.09 8.75 20.09
CA GLY A 9 15.41 8.18 20.37
C GLY A 9 16.00 8.69 21.69
N VAL A 10 15.85 9.98 21.98
CA VAL A 10 16.29 10.60 23.24
C VAL A 10 15.52 10.05 24.44
N ILE A 11 14.20 9.88 24.32
CA ILE A 11 13.36 9.32 25.39
C ILE A 11 13.76 7.87 25.69
N VAL A 12 13.94 7.03 24.68
CA VAL A 12 14.35 5.63 24.86
C VAL A 12 15.76 5.54 25.44
N ALA A 13 16.70 6.32 24.93
CA ALA A 13 18.07 6.36 25.47
C ALA A 13 18.09 6.84 26.94
N GLY A 14 17.32 7.89 27.26
CA GLY A 14 17.15 8.37 28.63
C GLY A 14 16.53 7.31 29.55
N LEU A 15 15.53 6.57 29.07
CA LEU A 15 14.90 5.49 29.82
C LEU A 15 15.89 4.33 30.09
N VAL A 16 16.68 3.95 29.09
CA VAL A 16 17.72 2.90 29.24
C VAL A 16 18.81 3.35 30.22
N VAL A 17 19.31 4.59 30.11
CA VAL A 17 20.31 5.13 31.05
C VAL A 17 19.73 5.21 32.46
N TYR A 18 18.47 5.64 32.61
CA TYR A 18 17.80 5.69 33.91
C TYR A 18 17.66 4.29 34.52
N LEU A 19 17.23 3.29 33.75
CA LEU A 19 17.10 1.91 34.22
C LEU A 19 18.44 1.28 34.62
N VAL A 20 19.52 1.61 33.91
CA VAL A 20 20.88 1.18 34.26
C VAL A 20 21.41 1.91 35.50
N ALA A 21 21.17 3.22 35.61
CA ALA A 21 21.65 4.06 36.71
C ALA A 21 20.92 3.80 38.03
N VAL A 22 19.62 3.49 37.99
CA VAL A 22 18.83 3.14 39.18
C VAL A 22 19.18 1.75 39.71
N GLY A 23 19.80 0.89 38.90
CA GLY A 23 20.23 -0.46 39.28
C GLY A 23 19.03 -1.41 39.44
N LEU A 24 18.98 -2.59 38.82
CA LEU A 24 19.84 -3.76 39.09
C LEU A 24 19.99 -4.15 40.58
N ASP A 25 19.49 -3.36 41.55
CA ASP A 25 19.54 -3.64 42.99
C ASP A 25 18.31 -4.44 43.49
N GLN A 26 17.34 -4.69 42.61
CA GLN A 26 16.20 -5.59 42.85
C GLN A 26 16.05 -6.52 41.65
N ALA A 27 16.83 -7.60 41.63
CA ALA A 27 16.85 -8.59 40.57
C ALA A 27 15.46 -9.14 40.19
N ASP A 28 14.51 -9.17 41.13
CA ASP A 28 13.12 -9.62 40.91
C ASP A 28 12.23 -8.63 40.13
N LYS A 29 12.62 -7.35 39.99
CA LYS A 29 11.89 -6.37 39.16
C LYS A 29 12.36 -6.35 37.70
N LEU A 30 13.47 -7.02 37.38
CA LEU A 30 14.07 -7.02 36.04
C LEU A 30 13.19 -7.70 34.99
N ALA A 31 12.49 -8.77 35.35
CA ALA A 31 11.60 -9.46 34.41
C ALA A 31 10.41 -8.57 33.98
N SER A 32 9.86 -7.81 34.92
CA SER A 32 8.74 -6.89 34.66
C SER A 32 9.19 -5.67 33.83
N GLY A 33 10.39 -5.14 34.13
CA GLY A 33 10.95 -4.00 33.42
C GLY A 33 11.27 -4.30 31.94
N ILE A 34 11.86 -5.46 31.65
CA ILE A 34 12.17 -5.85 30.27
C ILE A 34 10.88 -6.02 29.45
N GLY A 35 9.84 -6.63 30.03
CA GLY A 35 8.53 -6.76 29.38
C GLY A 35 7.88 -5.41 29.06
N ALA A 36 7.94 -4.45 30.00
CA ALA A 36 7.41 -3.11 29.78
C ALA A 36 8.17 -2.37 28.66
N VAL A 37 9.50 -2.49 28.62
CA VAL A 37 10.32 -1.89 27.55
C VAL A 37 10.00 -2.55 26.20
N LEU A 38 9.90 -3.88 26.13
CA LEU A 38 9.53 -4.59 24.91
C LEU A 38 8.12 -4.22 24.44
N ALA A 39 7.16 -4.05 25.35
CA ALA A 39 5.80 -3.61 25.01
C ALA A 39 5.79 -2.19 24.43
N LEU A 40 6.57 -1.26 25.00
CA LEU A 40 6.70 0.09 24.47
C LEU A 40 7.40 0.11 23.11
N VAL A 41 8.44 -0.72 22.92
CA VAL A 41 9.12 -0.87 21.63
C VAL A 41 8.19 -1.47 20.58
N ALA A 42 7.42 -2.51 20.92
CA ALA A 42 6.43 -3.11 20.02
C ALA A 42 5.31 -2.12 19.66
N LEU A 43 4.87 -1.30 20.60
CA LEU A 43 3.88 -0.24 20.36
C LEU A 43 4.44 0.86 19.46
N ALA A 44 5.72 1.20 19.60
CA ALA A 44 6.38 2.22 18.79
C ALA A 44 6.84 1.70 17.41
N ALA A 45 7.06 0.39 17.27
CA ALA A 45 7.56 -0.24 16.05
C ALA A 45 6.77 0.13 14.79
N PRO A 46 5.43 0.07 14.73
CA PRO A 46 4.68 0.44 13.52
C PRO A 46 4.76 1.94 13.17
N TYR A 47 5.13 2.80 14.12
CA TYR A 47 5.32 4.23 13.86
C TYR A 47 6.74 4.56 13.37
N LEU A 48 7.73 3.77 13.78
CA LEU A 48 9.14 3.92 13.37
C LEU A 48 9.44 3.20 12.06
N PHE A 49 8.83 2.02 11.91
CA PHE A 49 8.88 1.16 10.74
C PHE A 49 7.44 0.94 10.26
N PRO A 50 6.79 1.99 9.72
CA PRO A 50 5.51 1.79 9.08
C PRO A 50 5.70 0.67 8.05
N PRO A 51 4.83 -0.36 8.05
CA PRO A 51 4.91 -1.40 7.04
C PRO A 51 4.94 -0.68 5.71
N ALA A 52 5.91 -1.05 4.85
CA ALA A 52 5.92 -0.56 3.49
C ALA A 52 4.52 -0.85 2.97
N SER A 53 3.71 0.18 2.75
CA SER A 53 2.45 0.02 2.06
C SER A 53 2.82 -0.76 0.83
N SER A 54 2.31 -1.98 0.71
CA SER A 54 2.42 -2.75 -0.53
C SER A 54 1.74 -1.86 -1.55
N ALA A 55 2.52 -0.98 -2.17
CA ALA A 55 2.06 -0.09 -3.20
C ALA A 55 1.61 -1.06 -4.26
N SER A 56 0.30 -1.30 -4.31
CA SER A 56 -0.26 -2.24 -5.27
C SER A 56 0.26 -1.76 -6.60
N VAL A 57 1.08 -2.59 -7.26
CA VAL A 57 1.60 -2.25 -8.58
C VAL A 57 0.35 -1.99 -9.41
N PRO A 58 0.18 -0.77 -9.96
CA PRO A 58 -1.02 -0.46 -10.71
C PRO A 58 -1.10 -1.42 -11.88
N ASP A 59 -2.31 -1.89 -12.19
CA ASP A 59 -2.51 -2.62 -13.44
C ASP A 59 -2.18 -1.66 -14.57
N GLU A 60 -1.19 -2.01 -15.37
CA GLU A 60 -0.62 -1.12 -16.37
C GLU A 60 -0.68 -1.76 -17.75
N VAL A 61 -1.28 -1.03 -18.69
CA VAL A 61 -1.37 -1.40 -20.10
C VAL A 61 -0.67 -0.32 -20.91
N ARG A 62 0.30 -0.73 -21.73
CA ARG A 62 1.07 0.17 -22.60
C ARG A 62 1.09 -0.30 -24.04
N ASP A 63 1.16 0.66 -24.96
CA ASP A 63 1.45 0.42 -26.38
C ASP A 63 0.47 -0.58 -27.03
N THR A 64 -0.83 -0.41 -26.77
CA THR A 64 -1.84 -1.28 -27.37
C THR A 64 -2.13 -0.87 -28.82
N GLY A 65 -2.43 -1.87 -29.65
CA GLY A 65 -2.76 -1.69 -31.05
C GLY A 65 -4.23 -1.35 -31.26
N ALA A 66 -4.82 -1.82 -32.36
CA ALA A 66 -6.23 -1.61 -32.64
C ALA A 66 -7.10 -2.81 -32.22
N ALA A 67 -8.24 -2.56 -31.57
CA ALA A 67 -9.28 -3.55 -31.30
C ALA A 67 -10.53 -3.23 -32.12
N ARG A 68 -11.12 -4.25 -32.76
CA ARG A 68 -12.40 -4.10 -33.48
C ARG A 68 -13.39 -5.17 -33.08
N ALA A 69 -14.63 -4.75 -32.85
CA ALA A 69 -15.75 -5.63 -32.60
C ALA A 69 -16.92 -5.24 -33.52
N SER A 70 -17.67 -6.24 -33.97
CA SER A 70 -18.90 -6.05 -34.73
C SER A 70 -20.02 -6.90 -34.13
N ALA A 71 -21.26 -6.67 -34.58
CA ALA A 71 -22.44 -7.45 -34.17
C ALA A 71 -22.73 -7.40 -32.65
N GLY A 72 -22.58 -6.22 -32.03
CA GLY A 72 -22.89 -6.05 -30.60
C GLY A 72 -21.74 -6.43 -29.65
N GLY A 73 -20.54 -6.64 -30.17
CA GLY A 73 -19.37 -7.04 -29.37
C GLY A 73 -18.66 -5.90 -28.64
N HIS A 74 -17.65 -6.26 -27.85
CA HIS A 74 -16.82 -5.32 -27.09
C HIS A 74 -15.39 -5.25 -27.66
N ALA A 75 -14.97 -4.05 -28.06
CA ALA A 75 -13.60 -3.76 -28.45
C ALA A 75 -12.89 -3.03 -27.31
N ASN A 76 -11.77 -3.57 -26.81
CA ASN A 76 -11.04 -2.94 -25.72
C ASN A 76 -9.53 -2.93 -26.01
N THR A 77 -8.94 -1.74 -26.06
CA THR A 77 -7.49 -1.52 -26.10
C THR A 77 -6.94 -0.98 -24.76
N GLY A 78 -7.82 -0.71 -23.79
CA GLY A 78 -7.48 -0.28 -22.44
C GLY A 78 -7.57 -1.40 -21.40
N ILE A 79 -7.88 -1.04 -20.15
CA ILE A 79 -8.03 -1.98 -19.02
C ILE A 79 -9.52 -2.25 -18.79
N ASP A 80 -9.87 -3.52 -18.63
CA ASP A 80 -11.16 -3.95 -18.10
C ASP A 80 -10.92 -4.79 -16.84
N ALA A 81 -11.22 -4.21 -15.68
CA ALA A 81 -10.87 -4.77 -14.38
C ALA A 81 -12.09 -4.87 -13.44
N PRO A 82 -12.20 -5.96 -12.65
CA PRO A 82 -13.25 -6.09 -11.63
C PRO A 82 -12.97 -5.23 -10.39
N GLY A 83 -13.89 -4.33 -10.07
CA GLY A 83 -13.88 -3.50 -8.85
C GLY A 83 -12.92 -2.29 -8.88
N ASP A 84 -13.11 -1.38 -7.92
CA ASP A 84 -12.48 -0.05 -7.89
C ASP A 84 -11.16 0.05 -7.10
N GLU A 85 -10.74 -1.05 -6.48
CA GLU A 85 -9.73 -1.02 -5.42
C GLU A 85 -8.28 -0.94 -5.92
N ARG A 86 -7.97 -1.41 -7.14
CA ARG A 86 -6.61 -1.37 -7.68
C ARG A 86 -6.37 -0.12 -8.50
N ALA A 87 -5.22 0.53 -8.33
CA ALA A 87 -4.80 1.60 -9.24
C ALA A 87 -4.63 1.04 -10.66
N ALA A 88 -5.06 1.78 -11.68
CA ALA A 88 -4.97 1.37 -13.08
C ALA A 88 -4.37 2.50 -13.91
N ARG A 89 -3.49 2.17 -14.86
CA ARG A 89 -2.82 3.13 -15.74
C ARG A 89 -2.82 2.61 -17.17
N VAL A 90 -3.32 3.42 -18.09
CA VAL A 90 -3.24 3.16 -19.53
C VAL A 90 -2.32 4.21 -20.15
N THR A 91 -1.29 3.77 -20.87
CA THR A 91 -0.33 4.66 -21.55
C THR A 91 -0.21 4.27 -23.01
N ARG A 92 -0.35 5.22 -23.95
CA ARG A 92 -0.31 4.95 -25.40
C ARG A 92 -1.26 3.81 -25.79
N SER A 93 -2.54 3.99 -25.45
CA SER A 93 -3.61 3.09 -25.91
C SER A 93 -3.90 3.32 -27.39
N GLY A 94 -4.04 2.26 -28.17
CA GLY A 94 -4.45 2.35 -29.57
C GLY A 94 -5.97 2.40 -29.75
N ASP A 95 -6.43 2.27 -31.00
CA ASP A 95 -7.82 2.54 -31.37
C ASP A 95 -8.77 1.38 -31.03
N ALA A 96 -9.90 1.68 -30.38
CA ALA A 96 -10.99 0.73 -30.21
C ALA A 96 -12.20 1.15 -31.04
N THR A 97 -12.73 0.26 -31.88
CA THR A 97 -13.93 0.49 -32.69
C THR A 97 -14.92 -0.64 -32.50
N ALA A 98 -16.18 -0.31 -32.21
CA ALA A 98 -17.23 -1.31 -32.02
C ALA A 98 -18.51 -0.90 -32.75
N ASP A 99 -18.97 -1.75 -33.68
CA ASP A 99 -20.09 -1.46 -34.57
C ASP A 99 -21.30 -2.39 -34.35
N GLY A 100 -22.48 -1.78 -34.23
CA GLY A 100 -23.77 -2.46 -34.11
C GLY A 100 -24.48 -2.24 -32.77
N PRO A 101 -25.78 -2.57 -32.66
CA PRO A 101 -26.55 -2.37 -31.42
C PRO A 101 -25.95 -3.14 -30.24
N GLY A 102 -25.76 -2.46 -29.11
CA GLY A 102 -25.17 -3.06 -27.89
C GLY A 102 -23.64 -3.12 -27.87
N SER A 103 -22.97 -2.63 -28.91
CA SER A 103 -21.50 -2.65 -28.98
C SER A 103 -20.87 -1.62 -28.03
N ALA A 104 -19.68 -1.92 -27.50
CA ALA A 104 -18.91 -0.96 -26.71
C ALA A 104 -17.43 -0.95 -27.11
N ALA A 105 -16.85 0.24 -27.23
CA ALA A 105 -15.44 0.45 -27.48
C ALA A 105 -14.79 1.15 -26.28
N ASN A 106 -13.69 0.60 -25.75
CA ASN A 106 -12.96 1.19 -24.64
C ASN A 106 -11.46 1.29 -24.96
N THR A 107 -10.89 2.47 -24.80
CA THR A 107 -9.43 2.71 -24.86
C THR A 107 -8.84 3.09 -23.51
N GLY A 108 -9.69 3.27 -22.48
CA GLY A 108 -9.33 3.72 -21.13
C GLY A 108 -9.52 2.63 -20.08
N VAL A 109 -9.95 3.00 -18.87
CA VAL A 109 -10.18 2.04 -17.78
C VAL A 109 -11.68 1.82 -17.61
N GLN A 110 -12.14 0.59 -17.85
CA GLN A 110 -13.49 0.15 -17.54
C GLN A 110 -13.45 -0.68 -16.24
N ARG A 111 -14.25 -0.26 -15.26
CA ARG A 111 -14.44 -0.95 -13.99
C ARG A 111 -15.74 -1.74 -14.06
N ARG A 112 -15.67 -3.05 -13.93
CA ARG A 112 -16.89 -3.88 -13.83
C ARG A 112 -17.26 -4.13 -12.37
N PRO A 113 -18.54 -4.04 -12.00
CA PRO A 113 -19.00 -4.45 -10.68
C PRO A 113 -18.61 -5.90 -10.41
N ARG A 114 -18.21 -6.23 -9.18
CA ARG A 114 -18.04 -7.62 -8.78
C ARG A 114 -19.43 -8.27 -8.68
N SER A 115 -19.64 -9.36 -9.42
CA SER A 115 -20.84 -10.20 -9.35
C SER A 115 -20.79 -11.16 -8.17
#